data_AF-A0A1X2G1Z8-F1
#
_entry.id   AF-A0A1X2G1Z8-F1
#
_cell.length_a   1.000
_cell.length_b   1.000
_cell.length_c   1.000
_cell.angle_alpha   90.00
_cell.angle_beta   90.00
_cell.angle_gamma   90.00
#
_symmetry.space_group_name_H-M   'P 1'
#
loop_
_entity.id
_entity.type
_entity.pdbx_description
1 polymer ?
#
loop_
_entity_poly.entity_id
_entity_poly.type
_entity_poly.pdbx_seq_one_letter_code
_entity_poly.pdbx_strand_id
1 'polypeptide(L)'
;LAICVLTLYSNALTRRVAELILLILNTAIMSLGHQGQLPVTVSTLSSRYEPTDDVLFNSAKAAVSCSKCHYVDYRASPPTHCPYTMFPNHPFAPQRAPCGHPLFKINPVSKKQYAIKAFAHQDIAKVLDVFFSRPGFIDSINHWRNRASTPEGTMCDIYDGKMWTELMDN
;
A
#
# COMPACT_ATOMS: atom_id res chain seq x y z
N LEU A 1 6.11 -10.15 -9.77
CA LEU A 1 7.01 -11.33 -9.77
C LEU A 1 8.21 -11.16 -8.84
N ALA A 2 9.09 -10.16 -9.05
CA ALA A 2 10.28 -9.93 -8.22
C ALA A 2 9.97 -9.82 -6.70
N ILE A 3 8.95 -9.04 -6.34
CA ILE A 3 8.52 -8.85 -4.94
C ILE A 3 7.99 -10.17 -4.35
N CYS A 4 7.23 -10.95 -5.12
CA CYS A 4 6.70 -12.25 -4.66
C CYS A 4 7.85 -13.21 -4.32
N VAL A 5 8.90 -13.26 -5.15
CA VAL A 5 10.09 -14.09 -4.90
C VAL A 5 10.82 -13.62 -3.64
N LEU A 6 10.93 -12.31 -3.41
CA LEU A 6 11.53 -11.77 -2.17
C LEU A 6 10.70 -12.09 -0.93
N THR A 7 9.37 -11.96 -0.99
CA THR A 7 8.48 -12.30 0.13
C THR A 7 8.47 -13.79 0.45
N LEU A 8 8.60 -14.65 -0.56
CA LEU A 8 8.72 -16.09 -0.33
C LEU A 8 10.10 -16.47 0.19
N TYR A 9 11.16 -15.81 -0.30
CA TYR A 9 12.52 -15.96 0.24
C TYR A 9 12.63 -15.52 1.71
N SER A 10 11.98 -14.43 2.10
CA SER A 10 12.05 -13.95 3.49
C SER A 10 11.29 -14.83 4.49
N ASN A 11 10.35 -15.66 4.04
CA ASN A 11 9.44 -16.41 4.91
C ASN A 11 9.55 -17.94 4.80
N ALA A 12 9.91 -18.48 3.64
CA ALA A 12 9.70 -19.92 3.35
C ALA A 12 10.75 -20.57 2.44
N LEU A 13 11.51 -19.82 1.63
CA LEU A 13 12.45 -20.39 0.66
C LEU A 13 13.91 -20.26 1.08
N THR A 14 14.70 -21.27 0.75
CA THR A 14 16.16 -21.16 0.82
C THR A 14 16.71 -20.37 -0.36
N ARG A 15 17.92 -19.81 -0.21
CA ARG A 15 18.57 -18.99 -1.24
C ARG A 15 18.65 -19.70 -2.60
N ARG A 16 19.07 -20.98 -2.60
CA ARG A 16 19.22 -21.78 -3.82
C ARG A 16 17.88 -21.96 -4.55
N VAL A 17 16.80 -22.19 -3.81
CA VAL A 17 15.46 -22.36 -4.38
C VAL A 17 14.94 -21.04 -4.95
N ALA A 18 15.15 -19.93 -4.25
CA ALA A 18 14.76 -18.61 -4.74
C ALA A 18 15.52 -18.23 -6.03
N GLU A 19 16.83 -18.52 -6.12
CA GLU A 19 17.64 -18.27 -7.33
C GLU A 19 17.20 -19.17 -8.50
N LEU A 20 16.83 -20.42 -8.24
CA LEU A 20 16.23 -21.30 -9.27
C LEU A 20 14.90 -20.77 -9.79
N ILE A 21 14.04 -20.25 -8.91
CA ILE A 21 12.77 -19.64 -9.32
C ILE A 21 13.02 -18.41 -10.21
N LEU A 22 13.99 -17.55 -9.87
CA LEU A 22 14.37 -16.41 -10.71
C LEU A 22 14.83 -16.85 -12.10
N LEU A 23 15.59 -17.94 -12.17
CA LEU A 23 16.05 -18.51 -13.43
C LEU A 23 14.87 -19.01 -14.28
N ILE A 24 13.94 -19.76 -13.67
CA ILE A 24 12.73 -20.27 -14.36
C ILE A 24 11.88 -19.11 -14.88
N LEU A 25 11.70 -18.07 -14.07
CA LEU A 25 10.94 -16.89 -14.46
C LEU A 25 11.59 -16.16 -15.64
N ASN A 26 12.91 -15.99 -15.62
CA ASN A 26 13.64 -15.39 -16.75
C ASN A 26 13.49 -16.21 -18.03
N THR A 27 13.60 -17.53 -17.95
CA THR A 27 13.37 -18.40 -19.11
C THR A 27 11.96 -18.28 -19.65
N ALA A 28 10.95 -18.22 -18.76
CA ALA A 28 9.56 -18.03 -19.15
C ALA A 28 9.35 -16.68 -19.84
N ILE A 29 9.87 -15.58 -19.26
CA ILE A 29 9.79 -14.24 -19.84
C ILE A 29 10.39 -14.20 -21.25
N MET A 30 11.55 -14.84 -21.44
CA MET A 30 12.20 -14.94 -22.76
C MET A 30 11.36 -15.75 -23.75
N SER A 31 10.78 -16.87 -23.32
CA SER A 31 9.91 -17.71 -24.18
C SER A 31 8.61 -17.04 -24.60
N LEU A 32 8.13 -16.08 -23.81
CA LEU A 32 6.93 -15.30 -24.07
C LEU A 32 7.21 -14.05 -24.93
N GLY A 33 8.45 -13.84 -25.37
CA GLY A 33 8.84 -12.73 -26.24
C GLY A 33 8.86 -11.35 -25.56
N HIS A 34 8.80 -11.31 -24.23
CA HIS A 34 8.88 -10.06 -23.49
C HIS A 34 10.34 -9.57 -23.37
N GLN A 35 10.55 -8.26 -23.51
CA GLN A 35 11.85 -7.65 -23.27
C GLN A 35 12.00 -7.29 -21.80
N GLY A 36 12.77 -8.09 -21.06
CA GLY A 36 13.11 -7.85 -19.67
C GLY A 36 13.75 -9.06 -19.01
N GLN A 37 14.69 -8.84 -18.08
CA GLN A 37 15.29 -9.89 -17.26
C GLN A 37 15.28 -9.49 -15.78
N LEU A 38 14.74 -10.37 -14.94
CA LEU A 38 14.92 -10.30 -13.51
C LEU A 38 16.38 -10.59 -13.15
N PRO A 39 16.89 -10.03 -12.04
CA PRO A 39 18.17 -10.44 -11.49
C PRO A 39 18.23 -11.95 -11.22
N VAL A 40 19.35 -12.58 -11.57
CA VAL A 40 19.55 -14.04 -11.40
C VAL A 40 19.98 -14.45 -10.00
N THR A 41 20.46 -13.51 -9.18
CA THR A 41 20.85 -13.76 -7.79
C THR A 41 19.92 -13.04 -6.83
N VAL A 42 19.68 -13.66 -5.67
CA VAL A 42 18.86 -13.06 -4.62
C VAL A 42 19.54 -11.81 -4.04
N SER A 43 20.87 -11.76 -4.01
CA SER A 43 21.60 -10.55 -3.56
C SER A 43 21.38 -9.36 -4.50
N THR A 44 21.39 -9.58 -5.83
CA THR A 44 21.14 -8.51 -6.80
C THR A 44 19.65 -8.19 -6.89
N LEU A 45 18.78 -9.19 -6.71
CA LEU A 45 17.34 -8.97 -6.58
C LEU A 45 17.03 -8.13 -5.34
N SER A 46 17.55 -8.52 -4.18
CA SER A 46 17.43 -7.75 -2.95
C SER A 46 18.08 -6.39 -3.06
N SER A 47 19.19 -6.20 -3.79
CA SER A 47 19.79 -4.87 -3.96
C SER A 47 19.00 -3.96 -4.91
N ARG A 48 18.40 -4.52 -5.97
CA ARG A 48 17.56 -3.75 -6.91
C ARG A 48 16.16 -3.46 -6.38
N TYR A 49 15.67 -4.37 -5.56
CA TYR A 49 14.33 -4.35 -4.99
C TYR A 49 14.43 -4.43 -3.47
N GLU A 50 15.43 -3.75 -2.88
CA GLU A 50 15.53 -3.72 -1.42
C GLU A 50 14.12 -3.37 -0.93
N PRO A 51 13.59 -4.08 0.06
CA PRO A 51 12.52 -3.54 0.85
C PRO A 51 13.13 -2.42 1.70
N THR A 52 13.83 -1.47 1.09
CA THR A 52 13.66 -0.11 1.53
C THR A 52 12.19 0.16 1.27
N ASP A 53 11.58 0.86 2.19
CA ASP A 53 10.21 1.33 2.04
C ASP A 53 10.01 2.12 0.72
N ASP A 54 11.05 2.35 -0.09
CA ASP A 54 11.01 3.09 -1.35
C ASP A 54 10.40 2.32 -2.55
N VAL A 55 10.57 1.01 -2.75
CA VAL A 55 10.09 0.40 -4.03
C VAL A 55 8.57 0.21 -4.07
N LEU A 56 7.94 -0.09 -2.94
CA LEU A 56 6.47 -0.10 -2.82
C LEU A 56 5.88 1.31 -2.62
N PHE A 57 6.70 2.27 -2.19
CA PHE A 57 6.25 3.59 -1.76
C PHE A 57 7.10 4.74 -2.32
N ASN A 58 7.63 4.63 -3.53
CA ASN A 58 8.51 5.67 -4.15
C ASN A 58 7.84 7.06 -4.24
N SER A 59 6.53 7.12 -4.01
CA SER A 59 5.76 8.34 -3.76
C SER A 59 4.90 8.32 -2.50
N ALA A 60 4.82 7.19 -1.78
CA ALA A 60 4.00 7.04 -0.60
C ALA A 60 4.81 7.20 0.69
N LYS A 61 4.31 8.03 1.60
CA LYS A 61 4.87 8.08 2.95
C LYS A 61 4.31 6.88 3.71
N ALA A 62 5.17 6.01 4.23
CA ALA A 62 4.74 4.92 5.09
C ALA A 62 4.28 5.51 6.44
N ALA A 63 2.97 5.53 6.67
CA ALA A 63 2.37 5.92 7.94
C ALA A 63 2.09 4.67 8.78
N VAL A 64 2.03 4.83 10.11
CA VAL A 64 1.67 3.72 11.00
C VAL A 64 0.22 3.85 11.43
N SER A 65 -0.55 2.77 11.30
CA SER A 65 -1.96 2.75 11.69
C SER A 65 -2.17 1.90 12.94
N CYS A 66 -3.05 2.36 13.84
CA CYS A 66 -3.47 1.59 14.98
C CYS A 66 -4.44 0.48 14.56
N SER A 67 -4.13 -0.78 14.89
CA SER A 67 -5.03 -1.93 14.65
C SER A 67 -6.33 -1.90 15.46
N LYS A 68 -6.39 -1.11 16.55
CA LYS A 68 -7.57 -1.02 17.42
C LYS A 68 -8.52 0.12 17.05
N CYS A 69 -7.99 1.33 16.90
CA CYS A 69 -8.82 2.53 16.65
C CYS A 69 -8.66 3.11 15.25
N HIS A 70 -7.87 2.47 14.38
CA HIS A 70 -7.63 2.87 12.99
C HIS A 70 -7.00 4.25 12.79
N TYR A 71 -6.64 4.95 13.87
CA TYR A 71 -5.85 6.18 13.81
C TYR A 71 -4.57 5.98 13.01
N VAL A 72 -4.27 6.91 12.11
CA VAL A 72 -3.06 6.90 11.27
C VAL A 72 -2.12 7.99 11.73
N ASP A 73 -0.87 7.61 11.98
CA ASP A 73 0.21 8.50 12.39
C ASP A 73 1.15 8.74 11.21
N TYR A 74 1.18 10.00 10.75
CA TYR A 74 1.95 10.45 9.58
C TYR A 74 3.37 10.92 9.94
N ARG A 75 3.77 10.87 11.22
CA ARG A 75 5.10 11.32 11.64
C ARG A 75 6.18 10.36 11.19
N ALA A 76 7.36 10.89 10.87
CA ALA A 76 8.54 10.09 10.53
C ALA A 76 9.02 9.20 11.70
N SER A 77 8.78 9.65 12.94
CA SER A 77 9.04 8.87 14.16
C SER A 77 7.75 8.79 14.99
N PRO A 78 6.89 7.78 14.74
CA PRO A 78 5.69 7.58 15.52
C PRO A 78 6.00 7.02 16.92
N PRO A 79 5.19 7.32 17.94
CA PRO A 79 5.34 6.75 19.27
C PRO A 79 5.09 5.24 19.26
N THR A 80 5.61 4.54 20.26
CA THR A 80 5.44 3.07 20.38
C THR A 80 3.99 2.64 20.60
N HIS A 81 3.19 3.50 21.23
CA HIS A 81 1.78 3.27 21.56
C HIS A 81 0.90 4.37 20.95
N CYS A 82 -0.33 4.01 20.61
CA CYS A 82 -1.27 4.90 19.94
C CYS A 82 -1.64 6.10 20.83
N PRO A 83 -1.36 7.35 20.38
CA PRO A 83 -1.64 8.55 21.15
C PRO A 83 -3.08 9.07 20.99
N TYR A 84 -3.87 8.44 20.11
CA TYR A 84 -5.17 8.96 19.72
C TYR A 84 -6.14 8.98 20.89
N THR A 85 -6.72 10.14 21.14
CA THR A 85 -7.80 10.32 22.11
C THR A 85 -9.08 10.63 21.35
N MET A 86 -10.13 9.85 21.63
CA MET A 86 -11.41 10.00 20.94
C MET A 86 -12.05 11.35 21.31
N PHE A 87 -12.47 12.10 20.29
CA PHE A 87 -13.07 13.44 20.42
C PHE A 87 -12.17 14.42 21.21
N PRO A 88 -11.01 14.82 20.65
CA PRO A 88 -10.05 15.67 21.36
C PRO A 88 -10.60 17.06 21.71
N ASN A 89 -11.57 17.57 20.93
CA ASN A 89 -12.16 18.91 21.11
C ASN A 89 -13.43 18.91 21.96
N HIS A 90 -13.73 17.83 22.68
CA HIS A 90 -14.93 17.71 23.51
C HIS A 90 -14.65 18.19 24.96
N PRO A 91 -15.62 18.80 25.68
CA PRO A 91 -15.41 19.27 27.06
C PRO A 91 -14.85 18.23 28.04
N PHE A 92 -15.31 16.98 27.97
CA PHE A 92 -14.76 15.85 28.74
C PHE A 92 -13.47 15.22 28.18
N ALA A 93 -12.82 15.80 27.16
CA ALA A 93 -11.56 15.27 26.62
C ALA A 93 -10.46 15.08 27.69
N PRO A 94 -10.28 15.98 28.70
CA PRO A 94 -9.27 15.79 29.73
C PRO A 94 -9.47 14.53 30.59
N GLN A 95 -10.68 13.96 30.60
CA GLN A 95 -11.01 12.75 31.36
C GLN A 95 -10.82 11.47 30.55
N ARG A 96 -10.51 11.58 29.25
CA ARG A 96 -10.35 10.43 28.36
C ARG A 96 -8.89 10.02 28.27
N ALA A 97 -8.65 8.72 28.38
CA ALA A 97 -7.34 8.15 28.14
C ALA A 97 -7.09 7.99 26.62
N PRO A 98 -5.82 8.14 26.17
CA PRO A 98 -5.45 7.78 24.81
C PRO A 98 -5.63 6.28 24.59
N CYS A 99 -5.77 5.87 23.32
CA CYS A 99 -5.99 4.49 22.91
C CYS A 99 -4.96 3.53 23.52
N GLY A 100 -3.68 3.93 23.53
CA GLY A 100 -2.59 3.18 24.17
C GLY A 100 -2.27 1.83 23.54
N HIS A 101 -2.91 1.45 22.43
CA HIS A 101 -2.61 0.18 21.77
C HIS A 101 -1.22 0.24 21.12
N PRO A 102 -0.39 -0.82 21.23
CA PRO A 102 0.93 -0.84 20.60
C PRO A 102 0.80 -0.64 19.09
N LEU A 103 1.72 0.15 18.54
CA LEU A 103 1.82 0.40 17.11
C LEU A 103 2.88 -0.47 16.44
N PHE A 104 3.80 -1.04 17.23
CA PHE A 104 4.93 -1.81 16.74
C PHE A 104 5.08 -3.14 17.47
N LYS A 105 5.66 -4.11 16.78
CA LYS A 105 6.10 -5.39 17.31
C LYS A 105 7.59 -5.57 17.07
N ILE A 106 8.27 -6.24 18.00
CA ILE A 106 9.69 -6.57 17.87
C ILE A 106 9.79 -7.99 17.34
N ASN A 107 10.60 -8.20 16.30
CA ASN A 107 10.93 -9.55 15.85
C ASN A 107 11.85 -10.20 16.89
N PRO A 108 11.50 -11.38 17.43
CA PRO A 108 12.26 -12.01 18.50
C PRO A 108 13.69 -12.40 18.08
N VAL A 109 13.88 -12.70 16.78
CA VAL A 109 15.16 -13.16 16.20
C VAL A 109 16.03 -11.98 15.79
N SER A 110 15.50 -11.07 14.96
CA SER A 110 16.30 -9.95 14.43
C SER A 110 16.39 -8.75 15.39
N LYS A 111 15.59 -8.74 16.46
CA LYS A 111 15.39 -7.62 17.40
C LYS A 111 14.96 -6.30 16.73
N LYS A 112 14.67 -6.32 15.43
CA LYS A 112 14.17 -5.15 14.69
C LYS A 112 12.70 -4.91 15.04
N GLN A 113 12.34 -3.63 15.09
CA GLN A 113 10.98 -3.17 15.32
C GLN A 113 10.26 -3.01 13.98
N TYR A 114 9.01 -3.46 13.92
CA TYR A 114 8.16 -3.39 12.73
C TYR A 114 6.79 -2.86 13.11
N ALA A 115 6.19 -2.02 12.25
CA ALA A 115 4.82 -1.58 12.46
C ALA A 115 3.86 -2.79 12.46
N ILE A 116 2.91 -2.81 13.39
CA ILE A 116 1.87 -3.83 13.44
C ILE A 116 0.96 -3.70 12.22
N LYS A 117 0.64 -2.46 11.83
CA LYS A 117 -0.11 -2.13 10.63
C LYS A 117 0.50 -0.91 9.96
N ALA A 118 1.03 -1.09 8.76
CA ALA A 118 1.51 -0.01 7.91
C ALA A 118 0.36 0.51 7.03
N PHE A 119 0.32 1.83 6.82
CA PHE A 119 -0.60 2.50 5.92
C PHE A 119 0.22 3.21 4.84
N ALA A 120 0.13 2.68 3.62
CA ALA A 120 0.64 3.35 2.43
C ALA A 120 -0.31 4.49 2.09
N HIS A 121 0.21 5.72 2.04
CA HIS A 121 -0.51 6.79 1.37
C HIS A 121 0.42 7.52 0.43
N GLN A 122 -0.01 7.61 -0.82
CA GLN A 122 0.61 8.50 -1.79
C GLN A 122 0.15 9.92 -1.50
N ASP A 123 0.99 10.90 -1.81
CA ASP A 123 0.57 12.30 -1.81
C ASP A 123 -0.63 12.46 -2.75
N ILE A 124 -1.73 13.02 -2.24
CA ILE A 124 -2.96 13.22 -3.01
C ILE A 124 -2.65 14.03 -4.27
N ALA A 125 -1.75 15.02 -4.19
CA ALA A 125 -1.36 15.81 -5.36
C ALA A 125 -0.73 14.93 -6.45
N LYS A 126 0.20 14.04 -6.07
CA LYS A 126 0.85 13.12 -7.02
C LYS A 126 -0.14 12.12 -7.62
N VAL A 127 -1.06 11.61 -6.81
CA VAL A 127 -2.12 10.70 -7.27
C VAL A 127 -3.01 11.41 -8.29
N LEU A 128 -3.41 12.64 -7.99
CA LEU A 128 -4.21 13.45 -8.89
C LEU A 128 -3.47 13.75 -10.19
N ASP A 129 -2.20 14.13 -10.14
CA ASP A 129 -1.38 14.37 -11.33
C ASP A 129 -1.34 13.14 -12.25
N VAL A 130 -1.16 11.95 -11.68
CA VAL A 130 -1.20 10.68 -12.43
C VAL A 130 -2.56 10.48 -13.08
N PHE A 131 -3.65 10.70 -12.35
CA PHE A 131 -5.00 10.56 -12.88
C PHE A 131 -5.29 11.56 -14.00
N PHE A 132 -4.97 12.84 -13.82
CA PHE A 132 -5.14 13.89 -14.83
C PHE A 132 -4.27 13.68 -16.07
N SER A 133 -3.15 12.96 -15.95
CA SER A 133 -2.30 12.58 -17.07
C SER A 133 -2.85 11.42 -17.92
N ARG A 134 -3.86 10.69 -17.44
CA ARG A 134 -4.47 9.57 -18.18
C ARG A 134 -5.38 10.12 -19.30
N PRO A 135 -5.17 9.71 -20.57
CA PRO A 135 -6.08 10.07 -21.65
C PRO A 135 -7.53 9.69 -21.32
N GLY A 136 -8.48 10.62 -21.53
CA GLY A 136 -9.90 10.40 -21.28
C GLY A 136 -10.33 10.52 -19.81
N PHE A 137 -9.43 10.73 -18.84
CA PHE A 137 -9.82 10.85 -17.43
C PHE A 137 -10.73 12.08 -17.16
N ILE A 138 -10.41 13.22 -17.78
CA ILE A 138 -11.26 14.42 -17.73
C ILE A 138 -12.64 14.14 -18.31
N ASP A 139 -12.70 13.40 -19.41
CA ASP A 139 -13.96 13.04 -20.06
C ASP A 139 -14.80 12.12 -19.18
N SER A 140 -14.16 11.17 -18.48
CA SER A 140 -14.81 10.32 -17.48
C SER A 140 -15.37 11.12 -16.30
N ILE A 141 -14.63 12.13 -15.80
CA ILE A 141 -15.14 13.03 -14.76
C ILE A 141 -16.34 13.82 -15.27
N ASN A 142 -16.26 14.36 -16.48
CA ASN A 142 -17.34 15.14 -17.08
C ASN A 142 -18.56 14.26 -17.37
N HIS A 143 -18.36 13.03 -17.80
CA HIS A 143 -19.43 12.05 -17.99
C HIS A 143 -20.11 11.72 -16.66
N TRP A 144 -19.33 11.47 -15.60
CA TRP A 144 -19.86 11.27 -14.25
C TRP A 144 -20.63 12.51 -13.77
N ARG A 145 -20.08 13.72 -13.94
CA ARG A 145 -20.75 14.97 -13.56
C ARG A 145 -22.08 15.19 -14.29
N ASN A 146 -22.10 14.89 -15.58
CA ASN A 146 -23.26 15.12 -16.45
C ASN A 146 -24.16 13.90 -16.58
N ARG A 147 -23.95 12.86 -15.76
CA ARG A 147 -24.82 11.68 -15.76
C ARG A 147 -26.23 12.11 -15.38
N ALA A 148 -27.22 11.60 -16.11
CA ALA A 148 -28.62 11.81 -15.74
C ALA A 148 -28.82 11.25 -14.33
N SER A 149 -29.18 12.10 -13.37
CA SER A 149 -29.61 11.64 -12.06
C SER A 149 -30.77 10.67 -12.25
N THR A 150 -30.77 9.55 -11.54
CA THR A 150 -31.94 8.67 -11.48
C THR A 150 -33.15 9.47 -10.97
N PRO A 151 -34.38 8.98 -11.22
CA PRO A 151 -35.58 9.65 -10.72
C PRO A 151 -35.41 9.94 -9.23
N GLU A 152 -35.76 11.16 -8.81
CA GLU A 152 -35.68 11.65 -7.41
C GLU A 152 -34.31 12.16 -6.92
N GLY A 153 -33.35 12.45 -7.81
CA GLY A 153 -32.11 13.14 -7.40
C GLY A 153 -31.19 12.29 -6.51
N THR A 154 -31.40 10.97 -6.52
CA THR A 154 -30.58 10.01 -5.78
C THR A 154 -29.35 9.65 -6.60
N MET A 155 -28.16 9.68 -6.00
CA MET A 155 -26.94 9.16 -6.63
C MET A 155 -26.82 7.66 -6.31
N CYS A 156 -27.29 6.80 -7.22
CA CYS A 156 -27.31 5.35 -7.02
C CYS A 156 -25.90 4.71 -7.02
N ASP A 157 -24.90 5.38 -7.59
CA ASP A 157 -23.53 4.89 -7.78
C ASP A 157 -22.65 4.90 -6.52
N ILE A 158 -23.05 5.62 -5.47
CA ILE A 158 -22.41 5.50 -4.14
C ILE A 158 -22.81 4.17 -3.47
N TYR A 159 -24.01 3.68 -3.76
CA TYR A 159 -24.57 2.46 -3.18
C TYR A 159 -24.35 1.22 -4.05
N ASP A 160 -24.21 1.40 -5.37
CA ASP A 160 -24.01 0.30 -6.30
C ASP A 160 -22.50 0.05 -6.47
N GLY A 161 -21.99 -0.95 -5.74
CA GLY A 161 -20.56 -1.34 -5.70
C GLY A 161 -19.93 -1.68 -7.05
N LYS A 162 -20.74 -1.71 -8.12
CA LYS A 162 -20.36 -2.04 -9.50
C LYS A 162 -19.32 -1.09 -10.10
N MET A 163 -19.34 0.19 -9.73
CA MET A 163 -18.33 1.17 -10.18
C MET A 163 -16.92 0.83 -9.66
N TRP A 164 -16.82 0.26 -8.46
CA TRP A 164 -15.54 -0.08 -7.84
C TRP A 164 -14.90 -1.33 -8.44
N THR A 165 -15.69 -2.23 -9.01
CA THR A 165 -15.19 -3.41 -9.74
C THR A 165 -14.54 -3.07 -11.08
N GLU A 166 -14.91 -1.94 -11.70
CA GLU A 166 -14.34 -1.50 -12.99
C GLU A 166 -13.01 -0.74 -12.83
N LEU A 167 -12.67 -0.32 -11.61
CA LEU A 167 -11.42 0.38 -11.27
C LEU A 167 -10.32 -0.54 -10.74
N MET A 168 -10.58 -1.86 -10.68
CA MET A 168 -9.55 -2.85 -10.36
C MET A 168 -8.67 -3.04 -11.61
N ASP A 169 -7.41 -2.60 -11.53
CA ASP A 169 -6.43 -2.76 -12.60
C ASP A 169 -6.30 -4.25 -12.98
N ASN A 170 -6.50 -4.58 -14.27
CA ASN A 170 -6.12 -5.87 -14.87
C ASN A 170 -4.60 -6.00 -14.96
#